data_AF-A0A1N7HB11-F1
#
_entry.id   AF-A0A1N7HB11-F1
#
_cell.length_a   1.000
_cell.length_b   1.000
_cell.length_c   1.000
_cell.angle_alpha   90.00
_cell.angle_beta   90.00
_cell.angle_gamma   90.00
#
_symmetry.space_group_name_H-M   'P 1'
#
loop_
_entity.id
_entity.type
_entity.pdbx_description
1 polymer ?
#
loop_
_entity_poly.entity_id
_entity_poly.type
_entity_poly.pdbx_seq_one_letter_code
_entity_poly.pdbx_strand_id
1 'polypeptide(L)'
;MVIVGSDRDDMTVDLGDLSTAAQRVHGTRSQISDDWEKIRDRARSLFEGSWTGTASKSYTRPWSECEEGFQEILSSLEHLGRALHESGAQFRSSDTNSADDIQGSATTSYLNLDV
;
A
#
# COMPACT_ATOMS: atom_id res chain seq x y z
N MET A 1 -33.57 25.05 4.12
CA MET A 1 -32.80 24.66 2.93
C MET A 1 -31.61 23.86 3.42
N VAL A 2 -31.72 22.53 3.39
CA VAL A 2 -30.66 21.63 3.86
C VAL A 2 -29.75 21.37 2.66
N ILE A 3 -28.52 21.87 2.71
CA ILE A 3 -27.49 21.50 1.73
C ILE A 3 -26.96 20.13 2.16
N VAL A 4 -27.60 19.07 1.66
CA VAL A 4 -27.05 17.72 1.66
C VAL A 4 -26.35 17.56 0.32
N GLY A 5 -25.05 17.82 0.28
CA GLY A 5 -24.29 17.73 -0.97
C GLY A 5 -22.77 17.60 -0.83
N SER A 6 -22.20 17.76 0.37
CA SER A 6 -20.74 17.80 0.53
C SER A 6 -20.12 16.46 0.96
N ASP A 7 -20.90 15.55 1.55
CA ASP A 7 -20.36 14.37 2.25
C ASP A 7 -19.95 13.23 1.30
N ARG A 8 -20.65 13.10 0.15
CA ARG A 8 -20.38 12.04 -0.84
C ARG A 8 -19.17 12.34 -1.73
N ASP A 9 -18.93 13.61 -2.04
CA ASP A 9 -17.81 14.01 -2.88
C ASP A 9 -16.48 13.84 -2.11
N ASP A 10 -16.46 14.20 -0.82
CA ASP A 10 -15.31 14.10 0.09
C ASP A 10 -14.83 12.64 0.29
N MET A 11 -15.76 11.70 0.57
CA MET A 11 -15.41 10.29 0.73
C MET A 11 -14.91 9.62 -0.57
N THR A 12 -15.42 10.03 -1.73
CA THR A 12 -14.97 9.46 -3.01
C THR A 12 -13.57 9.92 -3.38
N VAL A 13 -13.22 11.17 -3.03
CA VAL A 13 -11.87 11.71 -3.18
C VAL A 13 -10.91 10.96 -2.25
N ASP A 14 -11.27 10.75 -0.98
CA ASP A 14 -10.46 10.01 0.00
C ASP A 14 -10.20 8.54 -0.41
N LEU A 15 -11.22 7.84 -0.93
CA LEU A 15 -11.07 6.46 -1.39
C LEU A 15 -10.23 6.35 -2.66
N GLY A 16 -10.40 7.29 -3.59
CA GLY A 16 -9.59 7.42 -4.79
C GLY A 16 -8.11 7.62 -4.45
N ASP A 17 -7.84 8.50 -3.48
CA ASP A 17 -6.50 8.82 -3.01
C ASP A 17 -5.83 7.64 -2.29
N LEU A 18 -6.57 6.89 -1.46
CA LEU A 18 -6.09 5.66 -0.83
C LEU A 18 -5.67 4.60 -1.86
N SER A 19 -6.50 4.37 -2.88
CA SER A 19 -6.21 3.39 -3.93
C SER A 19 -5.00 3.81 -4.78
N THR A 20 -4.90 5.11 -5.07
CA THR A 20 -3.77 5.71 -5.79
C THR A 20 -2.49 5.61 -4.98
N ALA A 21 -2.55 5.87 -3.68
CA ALA A 21 -1.43 5.73 -2.76
C ALA A 21 -0.95 4.27 -2.69
N ALA A 22 -1.86 3.30 -2.58
CA ALA A 22 -1.52 1.87 -2.58
C ALA A 22 -0.80 1.46 -3.87
N GLN A 23 -1.31 1.89 -5.04
CA GLN A 23 -0.67 1.63 -6.33
C GLN A 23 0.73 2.25 -6.42
N ARG A 24 0.90 3.49 -5.93
CA ARG A 24 2.21 4.14 -5.86
C ARG A 24 3.18 3.38 -4.97
N VAL A 25 2.75 2.92 -3.80
CA VAL A 25 3.58 2.14 -2.88
C VAL A 25 4.01 0.82 -3.54
N HIS A 26 3.10 0.09 -4.19
CA HIS A 26 3.47 -1.13 -4.93
C HIS A 26 4.43 -0.85 -6.08
N GLY A 27 4.21 0.22 -6.85
CA GLY A 27 5.12 0.65 -7.92
C GLY A 27 6.52 0.95 -7.40
N THR A 28 6.62 1.73 -6.32
CA THR A 28 7.89 2.04 -5.66
C THR A 28 8.57 0.78 -5.12
N ARG A 29 7.83 -0.16 -4.51
CA ARG A 29 8.40 -1.43 -4.07
C ARG A 29 8.99 -2.23 -5.23
N SER A 30 8.28 -2.31 -6.35
CA SER A 30 8.76 -3.02 -7.54
C SER A 30 10.05 -2.40 -8.05
N GLN A 31 10.09 -1.07 -8.21
CA GLN A 31 11.27 -0.35 -8.67
C GLN A 31 12.48 -0.56 -7.76
N ILE A 32 12.28 -0.43 -6.44
CA ILE A 32 13.35 -0.67 -5.46
C ILE A 32 13.82 -2.12 -5.52
N SER A 33 12.91 -3.09 -5.67
CA SER A 33 13.27 -4.50 -5.78
C SER A 33 14.14 -4.77 -7.01
N ASP A 34 13.74 -4.24 -8.17
CA ASP A 34 14.47 -4.41 -9.43
C ASP A 34 15.86 -3.78 -9.38
N ASP A 35 15.97 -2.57 -8.80
CA ASP A 35 17.25 -1.88 -8.66
C ASP A 35 18.15 -2.58 -7.63
N TRP A 36 17.56 -3.10 -6.56
CA TRP A 36 18.26 -3.87 -5.55
C TRP A 36 18.84 -5.18 -6.12
N GLU A 37 18.10 -5.90 -6.96
CA GLU A 37 18.62 -7.09 -7.65
C GLU A 37 19.85 -6.77 -8.51
N LYS A 38 19.81 -5.67 -9.28
CA LYS A 38 20.97 -5.22 -10.07
C LYS A 38 22.18 -4.91 -9.19
N ILE A 39 21.97 -4.29 -8.04
CA ILE A 39 23.03 -3.97 -7.08
C ILE A 39 23.63 -5.27 -6.49
N ARG A 40 22.77 -6.23 -6.10
CA ARG A 40 23.21 -7.53 -5.59
C ARG A 40 24.03 -8.31 -6.61
N ASP A 41 23.61 -8.32 -7.87
CA ASP A 41 24.34 -9.02 -8.93
C ASP A 41 25.72 -8.39 -9.19
N ARG A 42 25.80 -7.06 -9.19
CA ARG A 42 27.08 -6.33 -9.30
C ARG A 42 27.99 -6.61 -8.11
N ALA A 43 27.44 -6.60 -6.89
CA ALA A 43 28.20 -6.90 -5.68
C ALA A 43 28.71 -8.34 -5.67
N ARG A 44 27.88 -9.32 -6.06
CA ARG A 44 28.29 -10.72 -6.22
C ARG A 44 29.44 -10.85 -7.21
N SER A 45 29.31 -10.23 -8.39
CA SER A 45 30.38 -10.21 -9.39
C SER A 45 31.67 -9.58 -8.88
N LEU A 46 31.59 -8.58 -8.00
CA LEU A 46 32.75 -7.93 -7.40
C LEU A 46 33.44 -8.84 -6.37
N PHE A 47 32.68 -9.44 -5.45
CA PHE A 47 33.18 -10.29 -4.38
C PHE A 47 33.68 -11.66 -4.85
N GLU A 48 33.04 -12.26 -5.86
CA GLU A 48 33.44 -13.54 -6.44
C GLU A 48 34.52 -13.38 -7.53
N GLY A 49 34.68 -12.17 -8.05
CA GLY A 49 35.61 -11.88 -9.14
C GLY A 49 36.93 -11.29 -8.66
N SER A 50 37.18 -10.06 -9.10
CA SER A 50 38.50 -9.43 -9.03
C SER A 50 38.87 -8.84 -7.67
N TRP A 51 37.90 -8.65 -6.76
CA TRP A 51 38.15 -8.00 -5.49
C TRP A 51 38.49 -9.01 -4.40
N THR A 52 39.79 -9.17 -4.13
CA THR A 52 40.30 -10.14 -3.16
C THR A 52 41.18 -9.48 -2.10
N GLY A 53 41.53 -10.23 -1.05
CA GLY A 53 42.38 -9.76 0.05
C GLY A 53 41.61 -9.22 1.25
N THR A 54 42.34 -8.71 2.26
CA THR A 54 41.76 -8.32 3.56
C THR A 54 40.64 -7.28 3.44
N ALA A 55 40.77 -6.32 2.52
CA ALA A 55 39.75 -5.29 2.30
C ALA A 55 38.40 -5.87 1.82
N SER A 56 38.42 -6.85 0.90
CA SER A 56 37.20 -7.53 0.43
C SER A 56 36.50 -8.29 1.57
N LYS A 57 37.27 -8.97 2.41
CA LYS A 57 36.76 -9.73 3.57
C LYS A 57 36.13 -8.81 4.62
N SER A 58 36.68 -7.62 4.83
CA SER A 58 36.11 -6.63 5.74
C SER A 58 34.73 -6.13 5.30
N TYR A 59 34.37 -6.29 4.01
CA TYR A 59 33.07 -5.89 3.47
C TYR A 59 32.00 -6.98 3.54
N THR A 60 32.35 -8.23 3.83
CA THR A 60 31.37 -9.33 3.87
C THR A 60 30.25 -9.08 4.88
N ARG A 61 30.59 -8.63 6.09
CA ARG A 61 29.60 -8.34 7.14
C ARG A 61 28.76 -7.09 6.83
N PRO A 62 29.35 -5.92 6.53
CA PRO A 62 28.57 -4.75 6.12
C PRO A 62 27.65 -5.01 4.92
N TRP A 63 28.08 -5.85 3.99
CA TRP A 63 27.25 -6.26 2.87
C TRP A 63 26.04 -7.10 3.31
N SER A 64 26.24 -8.11 4.15
CA SER A 64 25.14 -8.91 4.72
C SER A 64 24.13 -8.04 5.48
N GLU A 65 24.61 -7.11 6.31
CA GLU A 65 23.75 -6.16 7.04
C GLU A 65 22.95 -5.25 6.08
N CYS A 66 23.56 -4.86 4.95
CA CYS A 66 22.86 -4.13 3.89
C CYS A 66 21.79 -4.99 3.20
N GLU A 67 22.06 -6.27 2.94
CA GLU A 67 21.06 -7.18 2.36
C GLU A 67 19.84 -7.35 3.26
N GLU A 68 20.06 -7.52 4.57
CA GLU A 68 19.00 -7.60 5.57
C GLU A 68 18.19 -6.30 5.62
N GLY A 69 18.84 -5.14 5.71
CA GLY A 69 18.16 -3.84 5.74
C GLY A 69 17.30 -3.57 4.50
N PHE A 70 17.74 -3.96 3.31
CA PHE A 70 16.93 -3.83 2.10
C PHE A 70 15.70 -4.75 2.10
N GLN A 71 15.82 -5.96 2.65
CA GLN A 71 14.66 -6.85 2.83
C GLN A 71 13.63 -6.25 3.79
N GLU A 72 14.07 -5.60 4.87
CA GLU A 72 13.19 -4.90 5.81
C GLU A 72 12.43 -3.75 5.15
N ILE A 73 13.10 -2.96 4.30
CA ILE A 73 12.47 -1.86 3.53
C ILE A 73 11.41 -2.42 2.58
N LEU A 74 11.74 -3.44 1.79
CA LEU A 74 10.81 -4.06 0.85
C LEU A 74 9.59 -4.65 1.56
N SER A 75 9.80 -5.31 2.71
CA SER A 75 8.74 -5.85 3.56
C SER A 75 7.84 -4.74 4.10
N SER A 76 8.42 -3.62 4.56
CA SER A 76 7.66 -2.49 5.08
C SER A 76 6.79 -1.82 4.01
N LEU A 77 7.32 -1.67 2.79
CA LEU A 77 6.54 -1.14 1.67
C LEU A 77 5.39 -2.08 1.29
N GLU A 78 5.61 -3.39 1.31
CA GLU A 78 4.55 -4.37 1.04
C GLU A 78 3.46 -4.36 2.12
N HIS A 79 3.84 -4.22 3.40
CA HIS A 79 2.89 -4.06 4.50
C HIS A 79 2.07 -2.77 4.36
N LEU A 80 2.73 -1.65 4.03
CA LEU A 80 2.06 -0.37 3.83
C LEU A 80 1.07 -0.43 2.65
N GLY A 81 1.48 -1.01 1.52
CA GLY A 81 0.60 -1.18 0.35
C GLY A 81 -0.65 -1.99 0.67
N ARG A 82 -0.48 -3.11 1.39
CA ARG A 82 -1.61 -3.93 1.87
C ARG A 82 -2.52 -3.17 2.83
N ALA A 83 -1.97 -2.46 3.82
CA ALA A 83 -2.75 -1.70 4.79
C ALA A 83 -3.61 -0.61 4.12
N LEU A 84 -3.06 0.08 3.10
CA LEU A 84 -3.79 1.07 2.31
C LEU A 84 -4.92 0.43 1.50
N HIS A 85 -4.65 -0.73 0.88
CA HIS A 85 -5.64 -1.47 0.11
C HIS A 85 -6.79 -1.99 1.00
N GLU A 86 -6.46 -2.58 2.15
CA GLU A 86 -7.43 -3.09 3.13
C GLU A 86 -8.29 -1.96 3.70
N SER A 87 -7.69 -0.82 4.05
CA SER A 87 -8.42 0.36 4.51
C SER A 87 -9.41 0.86 3.45
N GLY A 88 -8.98 0.96 2.19
CA GLY A 88 -9.86 1.34 1.09
C GLY A 88 -11.02 0.35 0.88
N ALA A 89 -10.77 -0.96 1.00
CA ALA A 89 -11.82 -1.97 0.91
C ALA A 89 -12.84 -1.86 2.05
N GLN A 90 -12.38 -1.59 3.28
CA GLN A 90 -13.25 -1.40 4.45
C GLN A 90 -14.15 -0.18 4.29
N PHE A 91 -13.62 0.97 3.84
CA PHE A 91 -14.43 2.16 3.60
C PHE A 91 -15.52 1.92 2.57
N ARG A 92 -15.20 1.24 1.45
CA ARG A 92 -16.19 0.91 0.42
C ARG A 92 -17.31 -0.01 0.95
N SER A 93 -16.95 -0.99 1.80
CA SER A 93 -17.95 -1.87 2.42
C SER A 93 -18.86 -1.11 3.37
N SER A 94 -18.30 -0.22 4.20
CA SER A 94 -19.08 0.58 5.14
C SER A 94 -20.03 1.55 4.43
N ASP A 95 -19.61 2.16 3.33
CA ASP A 95 -20.45 3.04 2.52
C ASP A 95 -21.62 2.28 1.88
N THR A 96 -21.34 1.11 1.27
CA THR A 96 -22.38 0.26 0.66
C THR A 96 -23.41 -0.20 1.69
N ASN A 97 -22.94 -0.68 2.85
CA ASN A 97 -23.84 -1.14 3.93
C ASN A 97 -24.69 0.01 4.48
N SER A 98 -24.10 1.20 4.67
CA SER A 98 -24.84 2.37 5.15
C SER A 98 -25.88 2.85 4.12
N ALA A 99 -25.55 2.79 2.83
CA ALA A 99 -26.50 3.10 1.77
C ALA A 99 -27.68 2.12 1.74
N ASP A 100 -27.42 0.83 1.91
CA ASP A 100 -28.45 -0.21 1.99
C ASP A 100 -29.37 -0.04 3.19
N ASP A 101 -28.81 0.27 4.38
CA ASP A 101 -29.58 0.52 5.60
C ASP A 101 -30.48 1.77 5.48
N ILE A 102 -29.96 2.84 4.85
CA ILE A 102 -30.75 4.07 4.59
C ILE A 102 -31.87 3.77 3.60
N GLN A 103 -31.61 3.01 2.53
CA GLN A 103 -32.62 2.66 1.54
C GLN A 103 -33.70 1.73 2.14
N GLY A 104 -33.30 0.76 2.96
CA GLY A 104 -34.22 -0.11 3.69
C GLY A 104 -35.09 0.66 4.69
N SER A 105 -34.50 1.62 5.41
CA SER A 105 -35.21 2.48 6.36
C SER A 105 -36.19 3.42 5.65
N ALA A 106 -35.79 4.04 4.55
CA ALA A 106 -36.66 4.89 3.74
C ALA A 106 -37.86 4.11 3.21
N THR A 107 -37.63 2.91 2.68
CA THR A 107 -38.70 2.02 2.18
C THR A 107 -39.70 1.66 3.29
N THR A 108 -39.22 1.43 4.51
CA THR A 108 -40.07 1.13 5.68
C THR A 108 -40.88 2.34 6.14
N SER A 109 -40.32 3.56 6.07
CA SER A 109 -41.06 4.79 6.37
C SER A 109 -42.16 5.10 5.36
N TYR A 110 -41.97 4.80 4.07
CA TYR A 110 -43.03 4.97 3.07
C TYR A 110 -44.21 4.03 3.30
N LEU A 111 -43.97 2.79 3.74
CA LEU A 111 -45.03 1.83 4.08
C LEU A 111 -45.85 2.21 5.32
N ASN A 112 -45.33 3.11 6.17
CA ASN A 112 -45.95 3.52 7.43
C ASN A 112 -46.67 4.88 7.34
N LEU A 113 -46.69 5.51 6.15
CA LEU A 113 -47.38 6.78 5.88
C LEU A 113 -48.72 6.59 5.12
N ASP A 114 -49.09 5.35 4.77
CA ASP A 114 -50.33 4.99 4.06
C ASP A 114 -51.44 4.44 4.99
N VAL A 115 -51.45 4.81 6.29
CA VAL A 115 -52.53 4.46 7.25
C VAL A 115 -53.23 5.71 7.77
#